data_AF-A0A660S7R7-F1
#
_entry.id   AF-A0A660S7R7-F1
#
_cell.length_a   1.000
_cell.length_b   1.000
_cell.length_c   1.000
_cell.angle_alpha   90.00
_cell.angle_beta   90.00
_cell.angle_gamma   90.00
#
_symmetry.space_group_name_H-M   'P 1'
#
loop_
_entity.id
_entity.type
_entity.pdbx_description
1 polymer ?
#
loop_
_entity_poly.entity_id
_entity_poly.type
_entity_poly.pdbx_seq_one_letter_code
_entity_poly.pdbx_strand_id
1 'polypeptide(L)'
;MDEIKRILEMVKEGKLSPDEGSRLINALNEKDEQSNNHQKKSRWLKIVVKSKENSPKKENVNIRIPLNIMKTALKLGGKFNFAIPEEAKLKMEEKGIDINELMGPEGLTNLIGELGSSEPYTLVDVDDEDETVKIFIE
;
A
#
# COMPACT_ATOMS: atom_id res chain seq x y z
N MET A 1 13.22 -24.77 15.20
CA MET A 1 13.61 -24.32 16.56
C MET A 1 13.77 -22.83 16.49
N ASP A 2 13.27 -22.10 17.47
CA ASP A 2 13.33 -20.65 17.55
C ASP A 2 14.81 -20.20 17.71
N GLU A 3 15.37 -19.51 16.71
CA GLU A 3 16.79 -19.11 16.70
C GLU A 3 17.13 -18.14 17.84
N ILE A 4 16.17 -17.30 18.26
CA ILE A 4 16.31 -16.41 19.41
C ILE A 4 16.42 -17.25 20.69
N LYS A 5 15.62 -18.29 20.82
CA LYS A 5 15.69 -19.22 21.97
C LYS A 5 17.06 -19.88 22.07
N ARG A 6 17.67 -20.27 20.95
CA ARG A 6 19.02 -20.86 20.92
C ARG A 6 20.09 -19.86 21.37
N ILE A 7 19.97 -18.59 20.97
CA ILE A 7 20.91 -17.54 21.41
C ILE A 7 20.77 -17.27 22.91
N LEU A 8 19.56 -17.21 23.43
CA LEU A 8 19.30 -17.05 24.86
C LEU A 8 19.84 -18.23 25.69
N GLU A 9 19.73 -19.45 25.18
CA GLU A 9 20.35 -20.63 25.78
C GLU A 9 21.89 -20.52 25.81
N MET A 10 22.51 -20.03 24.73
CA MET A 10 23.97 -19.82 24.69
C MET A 10 24.45 -18.71 25.64
N VAL A 11 23.66 -17.66 25.84
CA VAL A 11 23.94 -16.62 26.86
C VAL A 11 23.81 -17.21 28.26
N LYS A 12 22.77 -18.02 28.52
CA LYS A 12 22.56 -18.72 29.81
C LYS A 12 23.70 -19.70 30.12
N GLU A 13 24.22 -20.39 29.12
CA GLU A 13 25.37 -21.29 29.23
C GLU A 13 26.71 -20.56 29.35
N GLY A 14 26.73 -19.22 29.28
CA GLY A 14 27.95 -18.41 29.37
C GLY A 14 28.85 -18.47 28.13
N LYS A 15 28.35 -19.02 27.01
CA LYS A 15 29.07 -19.11 25.73
C LYS A 15 29.08 -17.77 24.98
N LEU A 16 28.17 -16.87 25.33
CA LEU A 16 28.05 -15.51 24.80
C LEU A 16 27.85 -14.54 25.96
N SER A 17 28.46 -13.37 25.86
CA SER A 17 28.11 -12.25 26.72
C SER A 17 26.71 -11.70 26.38
N PRO A 18 26.02 -11.01 27.31
CA PRO A 18 24.75 -10.36 27.04
C PRO A 18 24.79 -9.39 25.84
N ASP A 19 25.89 -8.66 25.68
CA ASP A 19 26.12 -7.76 24.55
C ASP A 19 26.21 -8.51 23.22
N GLU A 20 26.95 -9.62 23.17
CA GLU A 20 27.06 -10.45 21.97
C GLU A 20 25.74 -11.11 21.61
N GLY A 21 25.00 -11.61 22.60
CA GLY A 21 23.66 -12.15 22.41
C GLY A 21 22.69 -11.10 21.83
N SER A 22 22.74 -9.88 22.36
CA SER A 22 21.90 -8.77 21.88
C SER A 22 22.23 -8.40 20.43
N ARG A 23 23.52 -8.35 20.07
CA ARG A 23 23.97 -8.10 18.69
C ARG A 23 23.50 -9.20 17.72
N LEU A 24 23.59 -10.46 18.13
CA LEU A 24 23.13 -11.59 17.31
C LEU A 24 21.62 -11.55 17.08
N ILE A 25 20.83 -11.28 18.12
CA ILE A 25 19.37 -11.15 18.02
C ILE A 25 19.00 -10.00 17.06
N ASN A 26 19.68 -8.85 17.19
CA ASN A 26 19.45 -7.71 16.30
C ASN A 26 19.79 -8.03 14.84
N ALA A 27 20.94 -8.69 14.59
CA ALA A 27 21.33 -9.11 13.25
C ALA A 27 20.36 -10.14 12.63
N LEU A 28 19.75 -11.01 13.43
CA LEU A 28 18.70 -11.93 12.99
C LEU A 28 17.44 -11.16 12.58
N ASN A 29 16.99 -10.22 13.40
CA ASN A 29 15.83 -9.38 13.08
C ASN A 29 16.06 -8.56 11.79
N GLU A 30 17.25 -7.98 11.60
CA GLU A 30 17.60 -7.23 10.38
C GLU A 30 17.61 -8.14 9.13
N LYS A 31 18.04 -9.40 9.26
CA LYS A 31 18.04 -10.37 8.17
C LYS A 31 16.61 -10.82 7.81
N ASP A 32 15.74 -10.94 8.80
CA ASP A 32 14.30 -11.19 8.57
C ASP A 32 13.63 -9.99 7.89
N GLU A 33 14.02 -8.76 8.22
CA GLU A 33 13.52 -7.58 7.51
C GLU A 33 14.01 -7.50 6.05
N GLN A 34 15.28 -7.87 5.78
CA GLN A 34 15.83 -7.87 4.41
C GLN A 34 15.30 -9.02 3.54
N SER A 35 15.05 -10.19 4.12
CA SER A 35 14.47 -11.34 3.41
C SER A 35 12.96 -11.15 3.16
N ASN A 36 12.22 -10.53 4.08
CA ASN A 36 10.84 -10.11 3.85
C ASN A 36 10.69 -9.01 2.78
N ASN A 37 11.76 -8.28 2.47
CA ASN A 37 11.74 -7.28 1.39
C ASN A 37 11.71 -7.90 -0.01
N HIS A 38 12.13 -9.16 -0.16
CA HIS A 38 12.09 -9.91 -1.42
C HIS A 38 10.78 -10.71 -1.61
N GLN A 39 9.98 -10.87 -0.54
CA GLN A 39 8.66 -11.52 -0.57
C GLN A 39 7.49 -10.56 -0.39
N LYS A 40 7.74 -9.24 -0.37
CA LYS A 40 6.66 -8.26 -0.39
C LYS A 40 5.95 -8.39 -1.72
N LYS A 41 4.77 -9.05 -1.73
CA LYS A 41 3.84 -9.02 -2.87
C LYS A 41 3.80 -7.60 -3.38
N SER A 42 4.22 -7.39 -4.63
CA SER A 42 4.23 -6.07 -5.24
C SER A 42 2.80 -5.57 -5.22
N ARG A 43 2.49 -4.66 -4.29
CA ARG A 43 1.15 -4.09 -4.15
C ARG A 43 0.97 -2.97 -5.14
N TRP A 44 -0.23 -2.87 -5.70
CA TRP A 44 -0.62 -1.91 -6.71
C TRP A 44 -1.83 -1.15 -6.23
N LEU A 45 -1.77 0.18 -6.28
CA LEU A 45 -2.96 1.00 -6.32
C LEU A 45 -3.57 0.85 -7.72
N LYS A 46 -4.84 0.45 -7.78
CA LYS A 46 -5.63 0.34 -9.01
C LYS A 46 -6.78 1.33 -8.94
N ILE A 47 -6.92 2.13 -10.00
CA ILE A 47 -8.03 3.05 -10.21
C ILE A 47 -8.70 2.62 -11.50
N VAL A 48 -9.96 2.20 -11.40
CA VAL A 48 -10.76 1.70 -12.51
C VAL A 48 -12.02 2.54 -12.60
N VAL A 49 -12.20 3.20 -13.73
CA VAL A 49 -13.40 3.94 -14.08
C VAL A 49 -13.98 3.30 -15.33
N LYS A 50 -15.20 2.82 -15.25
CA LYS A 50 -15.90 2.14 -16.35
C LYS A 50 -17.25 2.79 -16.60
N SER A 51 -17.44 3.29 -17.81
CA SER A 51 -18.77 3.67 -18.30
C SER A 51 -19.62 2.42 -18.57
N LYS A 52 -20.87 2.42 -18.10
CA LYS A 52 -21.88 1.39 -18.40
C LYS A 52 -22.59 1.65 -19.73
N GLU A 53 -22.50 2.86 -20.24
CA GLU A 53 -23.01 3.21 -21.56
C GLU A 53 -21.96 2.85 -22.64
N ASN A 54 -22.35 2.08 -23.66
CA ASN A 54 -21.53 1.79 -24.85
C ASN A 54 -21.46 3.01 -25.79
N SER A 55 -21.27 4.20 -25.22
CA SER A 55 -21.10 5.44 -25.98
C SER A 55 -19.60 5.68 -26.18
N PRO A 56 -19.11 5.84 -27.43
CA PRO A 56 -17.69 6.06 -27.73
C PRO A 56 -17.12 7.39 -27.17
N LYS A 57 -17.94 8.18 -26.48
CA LYS A 57 -17.58 9.44 -25.83
C LYS A 57 -17.17 9.31 -24.36
N LYS A 58 -17.47 8.19 -23.68
CA LYS A 58 -17.13 8.02 -22.27
C LYS A 58 -15.81 7.26 -22.13
N GLU A 59 -14.82 7.92 -21.53
CA GLU A 59 -13.45 7.41 -21.42
C GLU A 59 -13.33 6.40 -20.28
N ASN A 60 -13.00 5.15 -20.61
CA ASN A 60 -12.67 4.14 -19.61
C ASN A 60 -11.23 4.35 -19.12
N VAL A 61 -11.04 4.46 -17.81
CA VAL A 61 -9.71 4.66 -17.21
C VAL A 61 -9.31 3.43 -16.41
N ASN A 62 -8.09 2.94 -16.63
CA ASN A 62 -7.49 1.87 -15.85
C ASN A 62 -6.04 2.23 -15.52
N ILE A 63 -5.80 2.68 -14.30
CA ILE A 63 -4.48 3.09 -13.81
C ILE A 63 -4.01 2.05 -12.80
N ARG A 64 -2.76 1.58 -12.94
CA ARG A 64 -2.12 0.62 -12.03
C ARG A 64 -0.75 1.14 -11.62
N ILE A 65 -0.56 1.42 -10.33
CA ILE A 65 0.67 2.04 -9.83
C ILE A 65 1.23 1.21 -8.67
N PRO A 66 2.49 0.74 -8.75
CA PRO A 66 3.14 0.05 -7.64
C PRO A 66 3.26 0.95 -6.40
N LEU A 67 2.83 0.45 -5.24
CA LEU A 67 2.89 1.20 -3.98
C LEU A 67 4.31 1.54 -3.57
N ASN A 68 5.30 0.70 -3.92
CA ASN A 68 6.70 0.95 -3.59
C ASN A 68 7.22 2.21 -4.30
N ILE A 69 6.80 2.42 -5.56
CA ILE A 69 7.14 3.62 -6.33
C ILE A 69 6.43 4.83 -5.73
N MET A 70 5.14 4.70 -5.42
CA MET A 70 4.35 5.76 -4.82
C MET A 70 4.91 6.20 -3.46
N LYS A 71 5.23 5.25 -2.58
CA LYS A 71 5.87 5.51 -1.29
C LYS A 71 7.20 6.25 -1.44
N THR A 72 8.01 5.86 -2.42
CA THR A 72 9.31 6.49 -2.68
C THR A 72 9.13 7.92 -3.18
N ALA A 73 8.24 8.14 -4.16
CA ALA A 73 7.95 9.45 -4.69
C ALA A 73 7.36 10.39 -3.62
N LEU A 74 6.41 9.91 -2.80
CA LEU A 74 5.83 10.70 -1.70
C LEU A 74 6.89 11.14 -0.69
N LYS A 75 7.82 10.25 -0.31
CA LYS A 75 8.96 10.59 0.56
C LYS A 75 9.89 11.66 -0.03
N LEU A 76 9.94 11.76 -1.36
CA LEU A 76 10.73 12.75 -2.08
C LEU A 76 9.95 14.04 -2.37
N GLY A 77 8.74 14.20 -1.80
CA GLY A 77 7.87 15.36 -2.03
C GLY A 77 7.11 15.34 -3.36
N GLY A 78 7.03 14.17 -4.01
CA GLY A 78 6.26 13.97 -5.23
C GLY A 78 4.76 14.14 -5.00
N LYS A 79 4.07 14.70 -5.99
CA LYS A 79 2.61 14.82 -6.03
C LYS A 79 2.06 13.93 -7.14
N PHE A 80 0.95 13.25 -6.88
CA PHE A 80 0.30 12.37 -7.84
C PHE A 80 -1.03 13.00 -8.28
N ASN A 81 -1.12 13.33 -9.57
CA ASN A 81 -2.38 13.72 -10.19
C ASN A 81 -2.84 12.57 -11.08
N PHE A 82 -3.76 11.76 -10.58
CA PHE A 82 -4.33 10.65 -11.33
C PHE A 82 -5.33 11.19 -12.34
N ALA A 83 -5.27 10.70 -13.59
CA ALA A 83 -6.18 11.09 -14.66
C ALA A 83 -7.55 10.42 -14.46
N ILE A 84 -8.31 10.91 -13.48
CA ILE A 84 -9.69 10.50 -13.22
C ILE A 84 -10.63 11.46 -13.97
N PRO A 85 -11.60 10.97 -14.76
CA PRO A 85 -12.56 11.82 -15.45
C PRO A 85 -13.33 12.72 -14.49
N GLU A 86 -13.62 13.97 -14.90
CA GLU A 86 -14.32 14.95 -14.04
C GLU A 86 -15.72 14.48 -13.64
N GLU A 87 -16.44 13.80 -14.54
CA GLU A 87 -17.76 13.20 -14.24
C GLU A 87 -17.66 12.19 -13.09
N ALA A 88 -16.65 11.31 -13.12
CA ALA A 88 -16.40 10.34 -12.06
C ALA A 88 -16.05 11.01 -10.72
N LYS A 89 -15.28 12.12 -10.75
CA LYS A 89 -14.96 12.90 -9.55
C LYS A 89 -16.20 13.50 -8.92
N LEU A 90 -17.05 14.13 -9.73
CA LEU A 90 -18.27 14.77 -9.27
C LEU A 90 -19.23 13.75 -8.64
N LYS A 91 -19.36 12.57 -9.23
CA LYS A 91 -20.15 11.47 -8.66
C LYS A 91 -19.61 10.94 -7.33
N MET A 92 -18.28 10.88 -7.18
CA MET A 92 -17.67 10.53 -5.89
C MET A 92 -17.98 11.60 -4.84
N GLU A 93 -17.87 12.88 -5.20
CA GLU A 93 -18.16 14.02 -4.32
C GLU A 93 -19.64 14.07 -3.91
N GLU A 94 -20.58 13.81 -4.82
CA GLU A 94 -22.01 13.66 -4.53
C GLU A 94 -22.31 12.55 -3.52
N LYS A 95 -21.50 11.48 -3.53
CA LYS A 95 -21.56 10.40 -2.54
C LYS A 95 -20.76 10.69 -1.27
N GLY A 96 -20.23 11.90 -1.12
CA GLY A 96 -19.48 12.36 0.05
C GLY A 96 -18.03 11.89 0.09
N ILE A 97 -17.45 11.49 -1.05
CA ILE A 97 -16.08 10.99 -1.16
C ILE A 97 -15.22 12.07 -1.84
N ASP A 98 -14.41 12.79 -1.05
CA ASP A 98 -13.40 13.70 -1.60
C ASP A 98 -12.13 12.93 -2.01
N ILE A 99 -12.02 12.69 -3.31
CA ILE A 99 -10.88 11.97 -3.87
C ILE A 99 -9.57 12.77 -3.78
N ASN A 100 -9.63 14.10 -3.72
CA ASN A 100 -8.42 14.93 -3.69
C ASN A 100 -7.74 14.85 -2.32
N GLU A 101 -8.53 14.80 -1.25
CA GLU A 101 -8.03 14.59 0.11
C GLU A 101 -7.39 13.20 0.24
N LEU A 102 -8.09 12.16 -0.24
CA LEU A 102 -7.62 10.77 -0.20
C LEU A 102 -6.33 10.56 -1.00
N MET A 103 -6.25 11.16 -2.20
CA MET A 103 -5.11 11.03 -3.12
C MET A 103 -4.01 12.06 -2.85
N GLY A 104 -4.19 12.91 -1.83
CA GLY A 104 -3.18 13.84 -1.37
C GLY A 104 -1.96 13.12 -0.78
N PRO A 105 -0.82 13.81 -0.63
CA PRO A 105 0.39 13.21 -0.10
C PRO A 105 0.19 12.58 1.28
N GLU A 106 -0.48 13.28 2.19
CA GLU A 106 -0.73 12.81 3.55
C GLU A 106 -1.69 11.61 3.58
N GLY A 107 -2.81 11.70 2.86
CA GLY A 107 -3.79 10.61 2.74
C GLY A 107 -3.17 9.32 2.19
N LEU A 108 -2.39 9.43 1.11
CA LEU A 108 -1.67 8.28 0.55
C LEU A 108 -0.59 7.74 1.49
N THR A 109 0.15 8.60 2.20
CA THR A 109 1.17 8.12 3.15
C THR A 109 0.55 7.34 4.32
N ASN A 110 -0.56 7.83 4.88
CA ASN A 110 -1.26 7.17 5.97
C ASN A 110 -1.84 5.84 5.50
N LEU A 111 -2.52 5.84 4.35
CA LEU A 111 -3.05 4.62 3.75
C LEU A 111 -1.96 3.58 3.51
N ILE A 112 -0.83 3.93 2.88
CA ILE A 112 0.26 2.99 2.65
C ILE A 112 0.87 2.48 3.97
N GLY A 113 0.85 3.31 5.03
CA GLY A 113 1.39 3.01 6.35
C GLY A 113 0.53 2.03 7.16
N GLU A 114 -0.80 2.20 7.12
CA GLU A 114 -1.75 1.41 7.91
C GLU A 114 -2.09 0.04 7.30
N LEU A 115 -1.86 -0.14 6.00
CA LEU A 115 -2.19 -1.38 5.31
C LEU A 115 -1.25 -2.53 5.71
N GLY A 116 -1.71 -3.37 6.63
CA GLY A 116 -1.14 -4.68 6.96
C GLY A 116 -1.08 -5.63 5.76
N SER A 117 -0.22 -6.65 5.84
CA SER A 117 0.27 -7.42 4.68
C SER A 117 -0.68 -8.42 4.00
N SER A 118 -2.00 -8.47 4.28
CA SER A 118 -2.74 -9.70 3.94
C SER A 118 -3.96 -9.62 3.01
N GLU A 119 -4.61 -8.48 2.76
CA GLU A 119 -5.85 -8.49 1.94
C GLU A 119 -5.99 -7.31 0.98
N PRO A 120 -6.70 -7.50 -0.16
CA PRO A 120 -7.09 -6.40 -1.03
C PRO A 120 -7.90 -5.38 -0.23
N TYR A 121 -7.52 -4.11 -0.32
CA TYR A 121 -8.20 -3.04 0.39
C TYR A 121 -8.91 -2.15 -0.61
N THR A 122 -10.24 -2.09 -0.53
CA THR A 122 -11.05 -1.22 -1.37
C THR A 122 -11.22 0.13 -0.66
N LEU A 123 -10.71 1.19 -1.29
CA LEU A 123 -10.84 2.55 -0.78
C LEU A 123 -12.16 3.18 -1.23
N VAL A 124 -12.52 2.96 -2.50
CA VAL A 124 -13.69 3.55 -3.14
C VAL A 124 -14.34 2.48 -4.01
N ASP A 125 -15.63 2.24 -3.82
CA ASP A 125 -16.46 1.46 -4.73
C ASP A 125 -17.77 2.21 -4.95
N VAL A 126 -17.81 3.01 -6.01
CA VAL A 126 -19.00 3.73 -6.44
C VAL A 126 -19.56 2.98 -7.63
N ASP A 127 -20.73 2.39 -7.45
CA ASP A 127 -21.54 1.88 -8.55
C ASP A 127 -22.77 2.75 -8.72
N ASP A 128 -22.97 3.25 -9.93
CA ASP A 128 -24.07 4.13 -10.32
C ASP A 128 -24.68 3.66 -11.66
N GLU A 129 -25.81 4.24 -12.08
CA GLU A 129 -26.53 3.80 -13.29
C GLU A 129 -25.68 3.93 -14.57
N ASP A 130 -24.86 4.98 -14.66
CA ASP A 130 -24.05 5.25 -15.85
C ASP A 130 -22.59 4.79 -15.76
N GLU A 131 -22.03 4.65 -14.55
CA GLU A 131 -20.59 4.50 -14.35
C GLU A 131 -20.26 3.72 -13.09
N THR A 132 -19.14 2.98 -13.13
CA THR A 132 -18.56 2.32 -11.97
C THR A 132 -17.14 2.85 -11.74
N VAL A 133 -16.89 3.36 -10.54
CA VAL A 133 -15.57 3.82 -10.09
C VAL A 133 -15.09 2.92 -8.95
N LYS A 134 -13.92 2.29 -9.14
CA LYS A 134 -13.28 1.43 -8.13
C LYS A 134 -11.84 1.89 -7.90
N ILE A 135 -11.51 2.15 -6.65
CA ILE A 135 -10.13 2.42 -6.20
C ILE A 135 -9.79 1.41 -5.13
N PHE A 136 -8.76 0.60 -5.38
CA PHE A 136 -8.39 -0.49 -4.49
C PHE A 136 -6.90 -0.79 -4.57
N ILE A 137 -6.41 -1.46 -3.53
CA ILE A 137 -5.03 -1.91 -3.41
C ILE A 137 -5.00 -3.44 -3.46
N GLU A 138 -4.12 -3.99 -4.29
CA GLU A 138 -3.89 -5.44 -4.48
C GLU A 138 -2.39 -5.78 -4.50
#